data_AF-A0A679JBY0-F1
#
_entry.id   AF-A0A679JBY0-F1
#
_cell.length_a   1.000
_cell.length_b   1.000
_cell.length_c   1.000
_cell.angle_alpha   90.00
_cell.angle_beta   90.00
_cell.angle_gamma   90.00
#
_symmetry.space_group_name_H-M   'P 1'
#
loop_
_entity.id
_entity.type
_entity.pdbx_description
1 polymer ?
#
loop_
_entity_poly.entity_id
_entity_poly.type
_entity_poly.pdbx_seq_one_letter_code
_entity_poly.pdbx_strand_id
1 'polypeptide(L)'
;MKSVDRKDADECFSPVVMIRSTGMADHYCLDPLDPHGESEVFVVFEGRYPNIRLLSVINQNRDDILSDLVEEQRRDLIREIGAFYRPPLTARTATA
;
A
#
# COMPACT_ATOMS: atom_id res chain seq x y z
N MET A 1 5.33 50.71 7.69
CA MET A 1 6.59 50.27 8.30
C MET A 1 6.42 48.84 8.81
N LYS A 2 7.29 47.94 8.32
CA LYS A 2 7.67 46.60 8.84
C LYS A 2 6.56 45.54 8.98
N SER A 3 6.76 44.24 8.75
CA SER A 3 7.66 43.40 7.97
C SER A 3 7.11 41.97 8.16
N VAL A 4 7.13 41.19 7.08
CA VAL A 4 7.15 39.71 6.92
C VAL A 4 7.35 38.86 8.18
N ASP A 5 6.59 37.76 8.31
CA ASP A 5 7.06 36.39 8.68
C ASP A 5 5.86 35.40 8.59
N ARG A 6 5.74 34.60 7.53
CA ARG A 6 6.22 33.20 7.42
C ARG A 6 5.90 32.32 8.63
N LYS A 7 4.92 31.43 8.43
CA LYS A 7 4.96 30.02 8.87
C LYS A 7 4.64 29.21 7.61
N ASP A 8 5.61 28.70 6.87
CA ASP A 8 6.32 27.45 7.16
C ASP A 8 5.30 26.37 7.58
N ALA A 9 4.76 25.64 6.60
CA ALA A 9 5.28 24.34 6.18
C ALA A 9 5.25 23.34 7.34
N ASP A 10 4.26 22.44 7.36
CA ASP A 10 4.52 21.00 7.36
C ASP A 10 3.22 20.22 7.07
N GLU A 11 3.29 19.48 5.97
CA GLU A 11 2.42 18.43 5.42
C GLU A 11 1.30 17.84 6.32
N CYS A 12 0.07 18.31 6.11
CA CYS A 12 -1.11 17.46 6.22
C CYS A 12 -1.32 16.71 4.89
N PHE A 13 -0.44 15.76 4.58
CA PHE A 13 -0.69 14.70 3.60
C PHE A 13 -0.49 13.36 4.31
N SER A 14 -1.49 12.49 4.20
CA SER A 14 -1.74 11.30 5.01
C SER A 14 -0.56 10.32 5.21
N PRO A 15 -0.59 9.49 6.28
CA PRO A 15 0.57 8.96 7.02
C PRO A 15 1.17 7.66 6.48
N VAL A 16 1.15 7.41 5.16
CA VAL A 16 1.62 6.10 4.61
C VAL A 16 3.10 6.13 4.19
N VAL A 17 3.79 7.28 4.24
CA VAL A 17 5.21 7.35 3.87
C VAL A 17 6.11 7.22 5.10
N MET A 18 6.26 6.00 5.61
CA MET A 18 7.52 5.57 6.25
C MET A 18 8.26 4.54 5.38
N ILE A 19 8.32 4.77 4.06
CA ILE A 19 9.35 4.13 3.23
C ILE A 19 10.68 4.85 3.44
N ARG A 20 11.22 4.76 4.66
CA ARG A 20 12.60 5.14 4.96
C ARG A 20 13.37 3.88 5.34
N SER A 21 14.25 3.47 4.43
CA SER A 21 15.32 2.49 4.63
C SER A 21 14.85 1.02 4.77
N THR A 22 14.86 0.27 3.65
CA THR A 22 14.83 -1.22 3.63
C THR A 22 13.76 -1.91 4.49
N GLY A 23 12.51 -1.40 4.50
CA GLY A 23 11.47 -1.88 5.42
C GLY A 23 10.36 -2.65 4.71
N MET A 24 10.04 -3.84 5.23
CA MET A 24 8.77 -4.55 4.97
C MET A 24 7.59 -3.59 5.12
N ALA A 25 6.61 -3.73 4.22
CA ALA A 25 5.34 -3.03 4.28
C ALA A 25 4.20 -4.04 4.42
N ASP A 26 3.08 -3.60 4.96
CA ASP A 26 1.89 -4.40 5.13
C ASP A 26 0.66 -3.72 4.51
N HIS A 27 -0.30 -4.53 4.08
CA HIS A 27 -1.56 -4.07 3.53
C HIS A 27 -2.66 -5.10 3.80
N TYR A 28 -3.85 -4.63 4.13
CA TYR A 28 -5.05 -5.48 4.19
C TYR A 28 -5.67 -5.49 2.81
N CYS A 29 -5.80 -6.69 2.23
CA CYS A 29 -6.49 -6.89 0.97
C CYS A 29 -7.73 -7.77 1.20
N LEU A 30 -8.69 -7.71 0.29
CA LEU A 30 -9.77 -8.69 0.29
C LEU A 30 -9.21 -10.10 0.08
N ASP A 31 -9.74 -11.07 0.81
CA ASP A 31 -9.33 -12.46 0.73
C ASP A 31 -9.68 -13.02 -0.65
N PRO A 32 -8.68 -13.37 -1.48
CA PRO A 32 -8.94 -13.92 -2.80
C PRO A 32 -9.48 -15.35 -2.75
N LEU A 33 -9.44 -16.02 -1.60
CA LEU A 33 -10.04 -17.33 -1.36
C LEU A 33 -11.47 -17.24 -0.86
N ASP A 34 -11.92 -16.06 -0.42
CA ASP A 34 -13.30 -15.86 0.00
C ASP A 34 -14.19 -15.56 -1.20
N PRO A 35 -15.07 -16.50 -1.63
CA PRO A 35 -15.99 -16.26 -2.74
C PRO A 35 -17.03 -15.17 -2.42
N HIS A 36 -17.22 -14.85 -1.14
CA HIS A 36 -18.12 -13.79 -0.70
C HIS A 36 -17.45 -12.42 -0.65
N GLY A 37 -16.10 -12.35 -0.63
CA GLY A 37 -15.34 -11.11 -0.55
C GLY A 37 -15.62 -10.29 0.71
N GLU A 38 -16.00 -10.95 1.81
CA GLU A 38 -16.29 -10.33 3.10
C GLU A 38 -15.08 -10.43 4.05
N SER A 39 -14.16 -11.35 3.75
CA SER A 39 -12.96 -11.59 4.53
C SER A 39 -11.79 -10.76 4.02
N GLU A 40 -10.92 -10.33 4.93
CA GLU A 40 -9.68 -9.62 4.62
C GLU A 40 -8.47 -10.47 5.01
N VAL A 41 -7.42 -10.40 4.20
CA VAL A 41 -6.12 -11.01 4.46
C VAL A 41 -5.08 -9.94 4.70
N PHE A 42 -4.22 -10.18 5.69
CA PHE A 42 -3.10 -9.31 6.00
C PHE A 42 -1.88 -9.71 5.19
N VAL A 43 -1.51 -8.88 4.23
CA VAL A 43 -0.43 -9.13 3.29
C VAL A 43 0.81 -8.36 3.73
N VAL A 44 1.88 -9.08 4.04
CA VAL A 44 3.21 -8.52 4.26
C VAL A 44 4.01 -8.66 2.98
N PHE A 45 4.62 -7.57 2.52
CA PHE A 45 5.39 -7.54 1.28
C PHE A 45 6.65 -6.69 1.40
N GLU A 46 7.60 -6.96 0.52
CA GLU A 46 8.79 -6.14 0.34
C GLU A 46 8.85 -5.54 -1.06
N GLY A 47 9.60 -4.45 -1.17
CA GLY A 47 9.86 -3.79 -2.46
C GLY A 47 8.88 -2.66 -2.77
N ARG A 48 8.81 -2.30 -4.04
CA ARG A 48 7.96 -1.22 -4.56
C ARG A 48 7.35 -1.66 -5.88
N TYR A 49 6.11 -1.27 -6.13
CA TYR A 49 5.44 -1.54 -7.40
C TYR A 49 6.29 -1.05 -8.59
N PRO A 50 6.46 -1.85 -9.67
CA PRO A 50 5.87 -3.16 -9.93
C PRO A 50 6.62 -4.36 -9.32
N ASN A 51 7.80 -4.13 -8.73
CA ASN A 51 8.64 -5.16 -8.11
C ASN A 51 8.26 -5.40 -6.63
N ILE A 52 7.00 -5.72 -6.39
CA ILE A 52 6.50 -6.14 -5.07
C ILE A 52 6.72 -7.64 -4.93
N ARG A 53 7.27 -8.07 -3.79
CA ARG A 53 7.39 -9.48 -3.44
C ARG A 53 6.55 -9.74 -2.19
N LEU A 54 5.55 -10.60 -2.33
CA LEU A 54 4.73 -11.05 -1.21
C LEU A 54 5.61 -11.92 -0.31
N LEU A 55 5.63 -11.60 0.99
CA LEU A 55 6.41 -12.32 2.00
C LEU A 55 5.51 -13.24 2.83
N SER A 56 4.31 -12.77 3.18
CA SER A 56 3.34 -13.56 3.94
C SER A 56 1.93 -13.05 3.65
N VAL A 57 0.95 -13.95 3.63
CA VAL A 57 -0.47 -13.59 3.49
C VAL A 57 -1.23 -14.30 4.60
N ILE A 58 -1.60 -13.55 5.62
CA ILE A 58 -2.19 -14.07 6.84
C ILE A 58 -3.71 -13.91 6.75
N ASN A 59 -4.44 -15.00 6.80
CA ASN A 59 -5.91 -14.96 6.80
C ASN A 59 -6.49 -14.65 8.19
N GLN A 60 -7.83 -14.62 8.29
CA GLN A 60 -8.54 -14.44 9.56
C GLN A 60 -8.21 -15.52 10.62
N ASN A 61 -7.85 -16.72 10.19
CA ASN A 61 -7.41 -17.83 11.05
C ASN A 61 -5.97 -17.67 11.54
N ARG A 62 -5.26 -16.62 11.09
CA ARG A 62 -3.83 -16.38 11.30
C ARG A 62 -2.92 -17.42 10.65
N ASP A 63 -3.43 -18.10 9.63
CA ASP A 63 -2.66 -19.03 8.81
C ASP A 63 -2.02 -18.28 7.64
N ASP A 64 -0.76 -18.60 7.33
CA ASP A 64 -0.08 -18.08 6.16
C ASP A 64 -0.48 -18.86 4.92
N ILE A 65 -1.42 -18.31 4.17
CA ILE A 65 -1.98 -18.89 2.96
C ILE A 65 -1.17 -18.53 1.71
N LEU A 66 -0.05 -17.80 1.82
CA LEU A 66 0.72 -17.37 0.65
C LEU A 66 1.09 -18.55 -0.26
N SER A 67 1.44 -19.69 0.33
CA SER A 67 1.78 -20.93 -0.39
C SER A 67 0.59 -21.56 -1.10
N ASP A 68 -0.62 -21.37 -0.59
CA ASP A 68 -1.87 -21.92 -1.11
C ASP A 68 -2.46 -21.04 -2.23
N LEU A 69 -2.08 -19.77 -2.28
CA LEU A 69 -2.53 -18.84 -3.32
C LEU A 69 -1.95 -19.20 -4.69
N VAL A 70 -2.82 -19.24 -5.70
CA VAL A 70 -2.40 -19.37 -7.10
C VAL A 70 -1.84 -18.04 -7.63
N GLU A 71 -1.06 -18.10 -8.71
CA GLU A 71 -0.42 -16.93 -9.33
C GLU A 71 -1.41 -15.83 -9.72
N GLU A 72 -2.64 -16.17 -10.08
CA GLU A 72 -3.69 -15.19 -10.38
C GLU A 72 -4.07 -14.38 -9.15
N GLN A 73 -4.32 -15.04 -8.02
CA GLN A 73 -4.66 -14.41 -6.75
C GLN A 73 -3.50 -13.55 -6.21
N ARG A 74 -2.27 -14.05 -6.32
CA ARG A 74 -1.06 -13.28 -5.96
C ARG A 74 -0.94 -12.00 -6.78
N ARG A 75 -1.22 -12.07 -8.09
CA ARG A 75 -1.22 -10.89 -8.97
C ARG A 75 -2.31 -9.90 -8.60
N ASP A 76 -3.49 -10.37 -8.22
CA ASP A 76 -4.58 -9.50 -7.78
C ASP A 76 -4.20 -8.72 -6.51
N LEU A 77 -3.61 -9.40 -5.51
CA LEU A 77 -3.07 -8.75 -4.32
C LEU A 77 -2.00 -7.70 -4.67
N ILE A 78 -1.03 -8.05 -5.52
CA ILE A 78 0.01 -7.10 -5.98
C ILE A 78 -0.59 -5.91 -6.73
N ARG A 79 -1.65 -6.13 -7.51
CA ARG A 79 -2.34 -5.08 -8.26
C ARG A 79 -3.07 -4.12 -7.32
N GLU A 80 -3.73 -4.65 -6.30
CA GLU A 80 -4.41 -3.86 -5.27
C GLU A 80 -3.41 -3.02 -4.49
N ILE A 81 -2.37 -3.65 -3.93
CA ILE A 81 -1.26 -2.95 -3.26
C ILE A 81 -0.65 -1.92 -4.21
N GLY A 82 -0.39 -2.29 -5.46
CA GLY A 82 0.14 -1.39 -6.49
C GLY A 82 -0.73 -0.16 -6.75
N ALA A 83 -2.06 -0.31 -6.71
CA ALA A 83 -2.99 0.80 -6.90
C ALA A 83 -2.97 1.78 -5.72
N PHE A 84 -2.84 1.29 -4.48
CA PHE A 84 -2.74 2.11 -3.27
C PHE A 84 -1.40 2.83 -3.14
N TYR A 85 -0.30 2.12 -3.43
CA TYR A 85 1.05 2.66 -3.29
C TYR A 85 1.53 3.43 -4.53
N ARG A 86 0.76 3.44 -5.61
CA ARG A 86 1.03 4.36 -6.72
C ARG A 86 0.79 5.77 -6.19
N PRO A 87 1.83 6.63 -6.12
CA PRO A 87 1.57 8.03 -5.82
C PRO A 87 0.58 8.53 -6.88
N PRO A 88 -0.46 9.30 -6.52
CA PRO A 88 -1.24 9.98 -7.52
C PRO A 88 -0.23 10.71 -8.39
N LEU A 89 -0.20 10.37 -9.69
CA LEU A 89 0.45 11.24 -10.66
C LEU A 89 -0.18 12.58 -10.37
N THR A 90 0.61 13.46 -9.74
CA THR A 90 0.21 14.78 -9.33
C THR A 90 -0.75 15.29 -10.39
N ALA A 91 -2.02 15.45 -10.02
CA ALA A 91 -2.93 16.33 -10.74
C ALA A 91 -2.13 17.62 -10.81
N ARG A 92 -1.49 17.81 -11.97
CA ARG A 92 -0.50 18.84 -12.19
C ARG A 92 -1.24 20.10 -11.83
N THR A 93 -0.80 20.74 -10.77
CA THR A 93 -1.28 22.03 -10.31
C THR A 93 -1.41 22.90 -11.55
N ALA A 94 -2.63 23.10 -12.02
CA ALA A 94 -2.92 24.07 -13.07
C ALA A 94 -2.95 25.43 -12.38
N THR A 95 -1.77 25.92 -12.02
CA THR A 95 -1.50 27.33 -11.88
C THR A 95 -1.35 27.92 -13.27
N ALA A 96 -2.31 28.72 -13.70
CA ALA A 96 -2.12 29.99 -14.40
C ALA A 96 -3.44 30.76 -14.39
#